data_AF-A0A9Q1BK16-F1
#
_entry.id   AF-A0A9Q1BK16-F1
#
_cell.length_a   1.000
_cell.length_b   1.000
_cell.length_c   1.000
_cell.angle_alpha   90.00
_cell.angle_beta   90.00
_cell.angle_gamma   90.00
#
_symmetry.space_group_name_H-M   'P 1'
#
loop_
_entity.id
_entity.type
_entity.pdbx_description
1 polymer ?
#
loop_
_entity_poly.entity_id
_entity_poly.type
_entity_poly.pdbx_seq_one_letter_code
_entity_poly.pdbx_strand_id
1 'polypeptide(L)' 'MAFRIGQSVQAIDEVGRWEGARVKNILPDERYVVGFCGWGEDYDRCVDESEIRLSISPLDGDQGRLCCNVKLRY' A
#
# COMPACT_ATOMS: atom_id res chain seq x y z
N MET A 1 -11.79 -6.46 5.83
CA MET A 1 -11.52 -6.91 4.43
C MET A 1 -10.07 -7.33 4.35
N ALA A 2 -9.72 -8.50 3.81
CA ALA A 2 -8.31 -8.92 3.78
C ALA A 2 -7.53 -8.28 2.62
N PHE A 3 -6.50 -7.48 2.95
CA PHE A 3 -5.53 -6.96 1.97
C PHE A 3 -4.61 -8.07 1.45
N ARG A 4 -3.91 -7.82 0.34
CA ARG A 4 -2.92 -8.76 -0.23
C ARG A 4 -1.51 -8.23 -0.12
N ILE A 5 -0.55 -9.12 0.11
CA ILE A 5 0.88 -8.80 0.01
C ILE A 5 1.18 -8.30 -1.41
N GLY A 6 1.90 -7.19 -1.49
CA GLY A 6 2.25 -6.49 -2.73
C GLY A 6 1.19 -5.50 -3.23
N GLN A 7 0.04 -5.38 -2.55
CA GLN A 7 -1.03 -4.45 -2.91
C GLN A 7 -0.67 -3.01 -2.51
N SER A 8 -0.98 -2.07 -3.40
CA SER A 8 -0.91 -0.63 -3.11
C SER A 8 -2.09 -0.22 -2.23
N VAL A 9 -1.78 0.45 -1.14
CA VAL A 9 -2.72 0.89 -0.11
C VAL A 9 -2.35 2.31 0.32
N GLN A 10 -3.20 2.94 1.11
CA GLN A 10 -2.81 4.13 1.85
C GLN A 10 -2.73 3.77 3.33
N ALA A 11 -1.66 4.20 3.99
CA ALA A 11 -1.46 4.02 5.41
C ALA A 11 -1.25 5.36 6.11
N ILE A 12 -1.54 5.41 7.40
CA ILE A 12 -1.31 6.59 8.23
C ILE A 12 0.17 6.67 8.63
N ASP A 13 0.80 7.79 8.30
CA ASP A 13 2.17 8.13 8.69
C ASP A 13 2.26 8.60 10.16
N GLU A 14 3.47 8.79 10.72
CA GLU A 14 3.68 9.27 12.09
C GLU A 14 3.01 10.62 12.38
N VAL A 15 2.80 11.44 11.34
CA VAL A 15 2.16 12.74 11.44
C VAL A 15 0.63 12.65 11.26
N GLY A 16 0.05 11.46 11.17
CA GLY A 16 -1.39 11.28 10.98
C GLY A 16 -1.86 11.52 9.53
N ARG A 17 -0.93 11.53 8.57
CA ARG A 17 -1.22 11.79 7.15
C ARG A 17 -1.38 10.48 6.40
N TRP A 18 -2.36 10.42 5.50
CA TRP A 18 -2.55 9.28 4.60
C TRP A 18 -1.54 9.36 3.46
N GLU A 19 -0.63 8.39 3.40
CA GLU A 19 0.39 8.32 2.35
C GLU A 19 0.34 6.96 1.63
N GLY A 20 0.76 6.96 0.36
CA GLY A 20 0.79 5.78 -0.47
C GLY A 20 1.83 4.78 0.03
N ALA A 21 1.37 3.59 0.39
CA ALA A 21 2.19 2.51 0.89
C ALA A 21 1.89 1.20 0.17
N ARG A 22 2.74 0.20 0.39
CA ARG A 22 2.60 -1.14 -0.19
C ARG A 22 2.63 -2.17 0.92
N VAL A 23 1.64 -3.06 0.95
CA VAL A 23 1.61 -4.16 1.92
C VAL A 23 2.79 -5.10 1.64
N LYS A 24 3.74 -5.19 2.56
CA LYS A 24 4.86 -6.15 2.50
C LYS A 24 4.51 -7.46 3.19
N ASN A 25 3.79 -7.39 4.30
CA ASN A 25 3.45 -8.59 5.08
C ASN A 25 2.11 -8.43 5.78
N ILE A 26 1.49 -9.55 6.10
CA ILE A 26 0.22 -9.62 6.83
C ILE A 26 0.44 -10.51 8.05
N LEU A 27 0.18 -9.96 9.22
CA LEU A 27 0.30 -10.66 10.49
C LEU A 27 -1.05 -11.31 10.85
N PRO A 28 -1.04 -12.41 11.62
CA PRO A 28 -2.26 -13.10 12.06
C PRO A 28 -3.12 -12.28 13.02
N ASP A 29 -2.58 -11.21 13.60
CA ASP A 29 -3.22 -10.29 14.56
C ASP A 29 -3.98 -9.14 13.87
N GLU A 30 -4.42 -9.33 12.62
CA GLU A 30 -5.08 -8.29 11.80
C GLU A 30 -4.22 -7.03 11.55
N ARG A 31 -2.90 -7.18 11.70
CA ARG A 31 -1.91 -6.15 11.45
C ARG A 31 -1.25 -6.31 10.10
N TYR A 32 -0.91 -5.20 9.48
CA TYR A 32 -0.33 -5.14 8.14
C TYR A 32 1.02 -4.44 8.22
N VAL A 33 2.06 -5.07 7.69
CA VAL A 33 3.35 -4.41 7.49
C VAL A 33 3.31 -3.71 6.15
N VAL A 34 3.39 -2.39 6.17
CA VAL A 34 3.37 -1.52 4.98
C VAL A 34 4.72 -0.84 4.81
N GLY A 35 5.20 -0.78 3.58
CA GLY A 35 6.37 0.01 3.20
C GLY A 35 5.93 1.22 2.39
N PHE A 36 6.42 2.42 2.74
CA PHE A 36 6.10 3.65 2.03
C PHE A 36 6.93 3.75 0.74
N CYS A 37 6.27 4.07 -0.38
CA CYS A 37 6.94 4.04 -1.68
C CYS A 37 7.82 5.29 -1.85
N GLY A 38 9.14 5.11 -1.82
CA GLY A 38 10.12 6.21 -1.90
C GLY A 38 10.83 6.49 -0.58
N TRP A 39 10.37 5.88 0.51
CA TRP A 39 11.06 5.81 1.78
C TRP A 39 11.69 4.42 1.88
N GLY A 40 12.94 4.33 2.33
CA GLY A 40 13.66 3.06 2.40
C GLY A 40 12.95 2.04 3.31
N GLU A 41 13.42 0.79 3.31
CA GLU A 41 12.85 -0.29 4.14
C GLU A 41 12.90 0.01 5.65
N ASP A 42 13.73 0.97 6.06
CA ASP A 42 13.82 1.48 7.43
C ASP A 42 12.52 2.15 7.91
N TYR A 43 11.66 2.57 6.99
CA TYR A 43 10.36 3.20 7.25
C TYR A 43 9.20 2.21 7.16
N ASP A 44 9.48 0.91 7.06
CA ASP A 44 8.44 -0.11 7.09
C ASP A 44 7.71 -0.06 8.45
N ARG A 45 6.38 0.04 8.40
CA ARG A 45 5.55 0.21 9.59
C ARG A 45 4.49 -0.86 9.69
N CYS A 46 4.16 -1.21 10.93
CA CYS A 46 3.05 -2.08 11.23
C CYS A 46 1.83 -1.20 11.54
N VAL A 47 0.73 -1.41 10.80
CA VAL A 47 -0.52 -0.64 10.92
C VAL A 47 -1.69 -1.61 11.08
N ASP A 48 -2.70 -1.20 11.84
CA ASP A 48 -3.94 -1.96 12.03
C ASP A 48 -4.97 -1.66 10.91
N GLU A 49 -6.06 -2.44 10.83
CA GLU A 49 -7.12 -2.23 9.81
C GLU A 49 -7.70 -0.80 9.81
N SER A 50 -7.67 -0.11 10.95
CA SER A 50 -8.14 1.28 11.07
C SER A 50 -7.18 2.31 10.45
N GLU A 51 -5.91 1.94 10.29
CA GLU A 51 -4.82 2.80 9.82
C GLU A 51 -4.39 2.48 8.39
N ILE A 52 -5.05 1.50 7.75
CA ILE A 52 -4.84 1.10 6.37
C ILE A 52 -6.15 1.21 5.58
N ARG A 53 -6.09 1.76 4.37
CA ARG A 53 -7.23 1.79 3.47
C ARG A 53 -6.81 1.50 2.04
N LEU A 54 -7.76 1.02 1.24
CA LEU A 54 -7.54 0.88 -0.19
C LEU A 54 -7.24 2.25 -0.79
N SER A 55 -6.13 2.36 -1.51
CA SER A 55 -5.88 3.51 -2.37
C SER A 55 -6.95 3.47 -3.46
N ILE A 56 -7.99 4.28 -3.33
CA ILE A 56 -8.98 4.47 -4.39
C ILE A 56 -8.27 5.26 -5.48
N SER A 57 -7.55 4.56 -6.35
CA SER A 57 -7.14 5.14 -7.61
C SER A 57 -8.43 5.45 -8.37
N PRO A 58 -8.64 6.67 -8.89
CA PRO A 58 -9.85 7.03 -9.62
C PRO A 58 -10.02 6.29 -10.97
N LEU A 59 -9.30 5.19 -11.17
CA LEU A 59 -9.30 4.37 -12.38
C LEU A 59 -9.93 2.97 -12.18
N ASP A 60 -10.18 2.53 -10.94
CA ASP A 60 -10.75 1.20 -10.66
C ASP A 60 -12.29 1.19 -10.75
N GLY A 61 -12.81 1.71 -11.86
CA GLY A 61 -14.14 1.43 -12.37
C GLY A 61 -14.17 0.24 -13.34
N ASP A 62 -13.03 -0.35 -13.68
CA ASP A 62 -12.98 -1.48 -14.61
C ASP A 62 -11.84 -2.44 -14.26
N GLN A 63 -12.15 -3.73 -14.31
CA GLN A 63 -11.23 -4.80 -13.96
C GLN A 63 -9.95 -4.76 -14.80
N GLY A 64 -8.80 -4.75 -14.12
CA GLY A 64 -7.64 -5.48 -14.60
C GLY A 64 -6.44 -4.65 -15.03
N ARG A 65 -5.27 -5.22 -14.68
CA ARG A 65 -3.92 -4.94 -15.20
C ARG A 65 -3.37 -3.54 -14.89
N LEU A 66 -2.25 -3.53 -14.18
CA LEU A 66 -1.01 -2.76 -14.47
C LEU A 66 -0.33 -2.29 -13.17
N CYS A 67 0.15 -3.22 -12.36
CA CYS A 67 1.43 -3.01 -11.70
C CYS A 67 2.49 -3.60 -12.65
N CYS A 68 3.49 -2.79 -13.02
CA CYS A 68 4.57 -3.05 -13.98
C CYS A 68 4.29 -2.64 -15.43
N ASN A 69 4.34 -1.33 -15.72
CA ASN A 69 4.78 -0.87 -17.03
C ASN A 69 5.56 0.44 -16.91
N VAL A 70 6.86 0.31 -16.61
CA VAL A 70 7.83 1.36 -16.94
C VAL A 70 8.90 0.73 -17.82
N LYS A 71 8.76 0.93 -19.12
CA LYS A 71 9.82 1.44 -20.01
C LYS A 71 9.23 1.78 -21.39
N LEU A 72 8.71 2.99 -21.48
CA LEU A 72 8.66 3.73 -22.75
C LEU A 72 9.93 4.57 -22.82
N ARG A 73 10.84 4.26 -23.75
CA ARG A 73 11.68 5.26 -24.45
C ARG A 73 12.14 4.69 -25.79
N TYR A 74 11.62 5.34 -26.83
CA TYR A 74 12.11 5.63 -28.20
C TYR A 74 12.95 4.61 -28.94
#